data_AF-A0A7V2CN22-F1
#
_entry.id   AF-A0A7V2CN22-F1
#
_cell.length_a   1.000
_cell.length_b   1.000
_cell.length_c   1.000
_cell.angle_alpha   90.00
_cell.angle_beta   90.00
_cell.angle_gamma   90.00
#
_symmetry.space_group_name_H-M   'P 1'
#
loop_
_entity.id
_entity.type
_entity.pdbx_description
1 polymer ?
#
loop_
_entity_poly.entity_id
_entity_poly.type
_entity_poly.pdbx_seq_one_letter_code
_entity_poly.pdbx_strand_id
1 'polypeptide(L)'
;MEANSTTKPLDQHSLTIGVLSVTAVLLFVGLMVVQSMNAPQALAFGQNSEAGDYLMATGQFSESQEFIYVLDAAVDRLIVYGFDFNHKRIQVVDTFELRRLKPAPPTRRP
;
A
#
# COMPACT_ATOMS: atom_id res chain seq x y z
N MET A 1 9.08 53.77 -49.22
CA MET A 1 9.67 52.88 -48.20
C MET A 1 8.71 51.71 -48.02
N GLU A 2 8.83 50.68 -48.86
CA GLU A 2 8.06 49.44 -48.73
C GLU A 2 8.87 48.46 -47.88
N ALA A 3 8.28 48.02 -46.77
CA ALA A 3 8.81 46.96 -45.94
C ALA A 3 8.45 45.61 -46.57
N ASN A 4 9.42 44.96 -47.20
CA ASN A 4 9.25 43.61 -47.72
C ASN A 4 9.27 42.60 -46.55
N SER A 5 8.10 42.11 -46.15
CA SER A 5 7.96 41.09 -45.12
C SER A 5 8.30 39.71 -45.70
N THR A 6 9.56 39.31 -45.59
CA THR A 6 10.05 37.98 -45.97
C THR A 6 9.46 36.91 -45.04
N THR A 7 8.34 36.30 -45.43
CA THR A 7 7.81 35.10 -44.78
C THR A 7 8.73 33.92 -45.03
N LYS A 8 9.46 33.49 -43.99
CA LYS A 8 10.32 32.31 -44.03
C LYS A 8 9.43 31.05 -44.04
N PRO A 9 9.64 30.09 -44.96
CA PRO A 9 8.85 28.87 -45.01
C PRO A 9 9.06 28.06 -43.73
N LEU A 10 7.97 27.52 -43.18
CA LEU A 10 7.96 26.70 -41.98
C LEU A 10 8.79 25.42 -42.21
N ASP A 11 9.83 25.25 -41.41
CA ASP A 11 10.69 24.08 -41.40
C ASP A 11 10.00 22.89 -40.70
N GLN A 12 9.82 21.79 -41.42
CA GLN A 12 9.16 20.57 -40.93
C GLN A 12 9.90 19.95 -39.73
N HIS A 13 11.23 20.12 -39.66
CA HIS A 13 12.01 19.63 -38.53
C HIS A 13 11.66 20.41 -37.26
N SER A 14 11.64 21.74 -37.35
CA SER A 14 11.24 22.62 -36.26
C SER A 14 9.82 22.32 -35.74
N LEU A 15 8.88 21.99 -36.64
CA LEU A 15 7.54 21.58 -36.25
C LEU A 15 7.52 20.21 -35.53
N THR A 16 8.25 19.23 -36.06
CA THR A 16 8.34 17.88 -35.47
C THR A 16 8.95 17.92 -34.07
N ILE A 17 10.02 18.71 -33.87
CA ILE A 17 10.67 18.91 -32.57
C ILE A 17 9.69 19.56 -31.59
N GLY A 18 8.91 20.55 -32.04
CA GLY A 18 7.85 21.17 -31.23
C GLY A 18 6.83 20.15 -30.76
N VAL A 19 6.29 19.33 -31.66
CA VAL A 19 5.27 18.32 -31.33
C VAL A 19 5.81 17.25 -30.37
N LEU A 20 7.03 16.75 -30.62
CA LEU A 20 7.67 15.76 -29.75
C LEU A 20 7.93 16.31 -28.35
N SER A 21 8.38 17.56 -28.23
CA SER A 21 8.65 18.16 -26.91
C SER A 21 7.36 18.36 -26.10
N VAL A 22 6.28 18.83 -26.72
CA VAL A 22 4.96 18.94 -26.07
C VAL A 22 4.44 17.58 -25.64
N THR A 23 4.55 16.57 -26.51
CA THR A 23 4.12 15.20 -26.19
C THR A 23 4.90 14.61 -25.03
N ALA A 24 6.22 14.81 -24.99
CA ALA A 24 7.07 14.35 -23.90
C ALA A 24 6.67 14.97 -22.55
N VAL A 25 6.36 16.28 -22.53
CA VAL A 25 5.89 16.97 -21.32
C VAL A 25 4.55 16.42 -20.85
N LEU A 26 3.59 16.19 -21.76
CA LEU A 26 2.29 15.61 -21.41
C LEU A 26 2.42 14.20 -20.84
N LEU A 27 3.25 13.35 -21.45
CA LEU A 27 3.51 12.00 -20.94
C LEU A 27 4.22 12.02 -19.59
N PHE A 28 5.17 12.95 -19.40
CA PHE A 28 5.87 13.10 -18.13
C PHE A 28 4.93 13.53 -17.00
N VAL A 29 4.06 14.52 -17.24
CA VAL A 29 3.06 14.96 -16.26
C VAL A 29 2.06 13.84 -15.99
N GLY A 30 1.59 13.13 -17.02
CA GLY A 30 0.70 11.98 -16.86
C GLY A 30 1.33 10.88 -16.00
N LEU A 31 2.60 10.56 -16.24
CA LEU A 31 3.35 9.59 -15.43
C LEU A 31 3.47 10.05 -13.97
N MET A 32 3.78 11.32 -13.73
CA MET A 32 3.86 11.89 -12.38
C MET A 32 2.51 11.82 -11.65
N VAL A 33 1.42 12.13 -12.32
CA VAL A 33 0.07 12.00 -11.75
C VAL A 33 -0.22 10.55 -11.39
N VAL A 34 0.03 9.59 -12.28
CA VAL A 34 -0.18 8.16 -12.02
C VAL A 34 0.66 7.69 -10.83
N GLN A 35 1.93 8.10 -10.73
CA GLN A 35 2.76 7.74 -9.58
C GLN A 35 2.29 8.37 -8.27
N SER A 36 1.78 9.60 -8.31
CA SER A 36 1.22 10.27 -7.12
C SER A 36 -0.11 9.65 -6.66
N MET A 37 -0.80 8.94 -7.54
CA MET A 37 -2.05 8.23 -7.24
C MET A 37 -1.82 6.82 -6.69
N ASN A 38 -0.57 6.35 -6.54
CA ASN A 38 -0.30 5.17 -5.73
C ASN A 38 -0.89 5.42 -4.34
N ALA A 39 -1.91 4.63 -4.00
CA ALA A 39 -2.70 4.81 -2.81
C ALA A 39 -1.78 4.96 -1.58
N PRO A 40 -2.12 5.84 -0.62
CA PRO A 40 -1.38 5.89 0.62
C PRO A 40 -1.29 4.46 1.17
N GLN A 41 -0.07 3.95 1.35
CA GLN A 41 0.17 2.73 2.10
C GLN A 41 -0.70 2.81 3.35
N ALA A 42 -1.52 1.80 3.60
CA ALA A 42 -2.37 1.77 4.78
C ALA A 42 -1.44 1.89 6.00
N LEU A 43 -1.37 3.09 6.60
CA LEU A 43 -0.49 3.41 7.74
C LEU A 43 -0.95 2.72 9.03
N ALA A 44 -1.82 1.71 8.92
CA ALA A 44 -2.22 0.85 10.03
C ALA A 44 -1.10 -0.14 10.40
N PHE A 45 0.07 -0.14 9.75
CA PHE A 45 1.18 -0.98 10.18
C PHE A 45 1.53 -0.72 11.66
N GLY A 46 1.43 -1.77 12.49
CA GLY A 46 1.69 -1.68 13.92
C GLY A 46 0.63 -0.93 14.72
N GLN A 47 -0.55 -0.65 14.14
CA GLN A 47 -1.67 -0.15 14.91
C GLN A 47 -2.31 -1.30 15.70
N ASN A 48 -2.42 -1.07 17.00
CA ASN A 48 -3.14 -1.94 17.90
C ASN A 48 -4.46 -1.27 18.25
N SER A 49 -5.55 -2.02 18.18
CA SER A 49 -6.86 -1.59 18.65
C SER A 49 -7.37 -2.58 19.67
N GLU A 50 -7.83 -2.09 20.80
CA GLU A 50 -8.49 -2.87 21.84
C GLU A 50 -9.96 -2.51 21.85
N ALA A 51 -10.82 -3.52 21.70
CA ALA A 51 -12.26 -3.35 21.71
C ALA A 51 -12.90 -4.46 22.56
N GLY A 52 -13.16 -4.15 23.83
CA GLY A 52 -13.65 -5.13 24.80
C GLY A 52 -12.59 -6.19 25.09
N ASP A 53 -12.94 -7.47 24.94
CA ASP A 53 -12.04 -8.61 25.17
C ASP A 53 -11.17 -8.98 23.95
N TYR A 54 -11.24 -8.17 22.89
CA TYR A 54 -10.47 -8.36 21.67
C TYR A 54 -9.31 -7.39 21.58
N LEU A 55 -8.12 -7.93 21.32
CA LEU A 55 -6.94 -7.17 20.95
C LEU A 55 -6.57 -7.47 19.50
N MET A 56 -6.60 -6.43 18.67
CA MET A 56 -6.28 -6.51 17.25
C MET A 56 -4.95 -5.83 16.98
N ALA A 57 -4.11 -6.48 16.19
CA ALA A 57 -2.86 -5.91 15.69
C ALA A 57 -2.76 -6.12 14.19
N THR A 58 -2.29 -5.10 13.46
CA THR A 58 -2.10 -5.17 12.01
C THR A 58 -0.62 -5.16 11.66
N GLY A 59 -0.20 -6.07 10.79
CA GLY A 59 1.18 -6.21 10.34
C GLY A 59 1.26 -6.39 8.83
N GLN A 60 2.24 -5.77 8.19
CA GLN A 60 2.50 -5.94 6.76
C GLN A 60 3.61 -6.97 6.57
N PHE A 61 3.36 -7.98 5.74
CA PHE A 61 4.35 -9.01 5.42
C PHE A 61 5.01 -8.76 4.07
N SER A 62 4.24 -8.29 3.08
CA SER A 62 4.74 -7.84 1.79
C SER A 62 3.87 -6.71 1.24
N GLU A 63 4.26 -6.13 0.09
CA GLU A 63 3.44 -5.12 -0.60
C GLU A 63 2.07 -5.65 -1.05
N SER A 64 1.93 -6.98 -1.18
CA SER A 64 0.70 -7.63 -1.64
C SER A 64 -0.02 -8.44 -0.57
N GLN A 65 0.52 -8.47 0.66
CA GLN A 65 -0.02 -9.28 1.73
C GLN A 65 0.11 -8.59 3.10
N GLU A 66 -1.05 -8.39 3.72
CA GLU A 66 -1.18 -7.88 5.08
C GLU A 66 -1.78 -8.94 6.00
N PHE A 67 -1.39 -8.89 7.27
CA PHE A 67 -1.92 -9.74 8.32
C PHE A 67 -2.66 -8.92 9.38
N ILE A 68 -3.75 -9.49 9.86
CA ILE A 68 -4.53 -8.99 10.98
C ILE A 68 -4.51 -10.08 12.03
N TYR A 69 -3.90 -9.79 13.16
CA TYR A 69 -3.86 -10.64 14.34
C TYR A 69 -5.04 -10.25 15.24
N VAL A 70 -5.93 -11.19 15.52
CA VAL A 70 -7.07 -10.99 16.42
C VAL A 70 -6.91 -11.93 17.62
N LEU A 71 -6.62 -11.35 18.76
CA LEU A 71 -6.54 -12.03 20.05
C LEU A 71 -7.89 -11.88 20.74
N ASP A 72 -8.55 -13.00 21.04
CA ASP A 72 -9.74 -13.04 21.89
C ASP A 72 -9.31 -13.52 23.28
N ALA A 73 -9.34 -12.60 24.25
CA ALA A 73 -8.98 -12.89 25.63
C ALA A 73 -10.03 -13.75 26.35
N ALA A 74 -11.31 -13.71 25.92
CA ALA A 74 -12.38 -14.48 26.54
C ALA A 74 -12.28 -15.98 26.22
N VAL A 75 -11.87 -16.34 25.00
CA VAL A 75 -11.71 -17.75 24.59
C VAL A 75 -10.26 -18.23 24.51
N ASP A 76 -9.29 -17.43 24.96
CA ASP A 76 -7.84 -17.71 24.90
C ASP A 76 -7.40 -18.14 23.48
N ARG A 77 -7.80 -17.39 22.44
CA ARG A 77 -7.51 -17.74 21.04
C ARG A 77 -6.88 -16.59 20.29
N LEU A 78 -5.90 -16.89 19.44
CA LEU A 78 -5.35 -15.98 18.44
C LEU A 78 -5.75 -16.47 17.05
N ILE A 79 -6.39 -15.62 16.27
CA ILE A 79 -6.71 -15.90 14.86
C ILE A 79 -5.89 -14.94 14.00
N VAL A 80 -5.22 -15.47 12.99
CA VAL A 80 -4.45 -14.69 12.03
C VAL A 80 -5.20 -14.67 10.72
N TYR A 81 -5.63 -13.48 10.30
CA TYR A 81 -6.21 -13.26 8.99
C TYR A 81 -5.15 -12.69 8.06
N GLY A 82 -5.14 -13.13 6.81
CA GLY A 82 -4.34 -12.58 5.73
C GLY A 82 -5.24 -11.90 4.72
N PHE A 83 -4.91 -10.66 4.38
CA PHE A 83 -5.52 -9.94 3.28
C PHE A 83 -4.61 -10.04 2.05
N ASP A 84 -5.18 -10.58 0.97
CA ASP A 84 -4.53 -10.65 -0.34
C ASP A 84 -5.03 -9.49 -1.20
N PHE A 85 -4.15 -8.54 -1.51
CA PHE A 85 -4.49 -7.36 -2.31
C PHE A 85 -4.82 -7.70 -3.76
N ASN A 86 -4.24 -8.77 -4.31
CA ASN A 86 -4.49 -9.18 -5.69
C ASN A 86 -5.91 -9.72 -5.85
N HIS A 87 -6.35 -10.52 -4.87
CA HIS A 87 -7.65 -11.17 -4.88
C HIS A 87 -8.73 -10.43 -4.07
N LYS A 88 -8.37 -9.33 -3.40
CA LYS A 88 -9.24 -8.50 -2.54
C LYS A 88 -10.06 -9.32 -1.55
N ARG A 89 -9.44 -10.33 -0.95
CA ARG A 89 -10.12 -11.26 -0.03
C ARG A 89 -9.35 -11.40 1.28
N ILE A 90 -10.12 -11.55 2.35
CA ILE A 90 -9.60 -11.92 3.67
C ILE A 90 -9.71 -13.44 3.79
N GLN A 91 -8.62 -14.09 4.20
CA GLN A 91 -8.59 -15.52 4.48
C GLN A 91 -7.99 -15.78 5.86
N VAL A 92 -8.48 -16.81 6.55
CA VAL A 92 -7.83 -17.27 7.78
C VAL A 92 -6.53 -17.96 7.38
N VAL A 93 -5.43 -17.45 7.89
CA VAL A 93 -4.08 -17.99 7.68
C VAL A 93 -3.80 -19.04 8.73
N ASP A 94 -4.08 -18.72 10.00
CA ASP A 94 -3.83 -19.63 11.11
C ASP A 94 -4.73 -19.35 12.31
N THR A 95 -4.79 -20.30 13.24
CA THR A 95 -5.51 -20.19 14.51
C THR A 95 -4.74 -20.91 15.61
N PHE A 96 -4.38 -20.17 16.67
CA PHE A 96 -3.65 -20.68 17.83
C PHE A 96 -4.51 -20.65 19.10
N GLU A 97 -4.42 -21.71 19.89
CA GLU A 97 -4.95 -21.73 21.26
C GLU A 97 -3.87 -21.24 22.22
N LEU A 98 -4.09 -20.09 22.85
CA LEU A 98 -3.12 -19.45 23.75
C LEU A 98 -2.85 -20.29 25.00
N ARG A 99 -3.80 -21.15 25.40
CA ARG A 99 -3.64 -22.06 26.54
C ARG A 99 -2.45 -23.01 26.37
N ARG A 100 -2.12 -23.36 25.13
CA ARG A 100 -0.97 -24.24 24.83
C ARG A 100 0.37 -23.52 24.96
N LEU A 101 0.36 -22.18 25.02
CA LEU A 101 1.54 -21.34 25.11
C LEU A 101 1.82 -20.84 26.53
N LYS A 102 0.89 -21.05 27.49
CA LYS A 102 1.09 -20.66 28.90
C LYS A 102 2.20 -21.54 29.52
N PRO A 103 3.32 -20.96 29.99
CA PRO A 103 4.33 -21.69 30.75
C PRO A 103 3.71 -22.25 32.04
N ALA A 104 4.21 -23.40 32.50
CA ALA A 104 3.82 -23.95 33.79
C ALA A 104 4.08 -22.90 34.89
N PRO A 105 3.16 -22.74 35.87
CA PRO A 105 3.35 -21.78 36.96
C PRO A 105 4.68 -22.03 37.65
N PRO A 106 5.44 -20.98 38.02
CA PRO A 106 6.69 -21.17 38.76
C PRO A 106 6.36 -21.89 40.06
N THR A 107 6.85 -23.13 40.22
CA THR A 107 6.77 -23.88 41.47
C THR A 107 7.49 -23.06 42.54
N ARG A 108 6.73 -22.42 43.42
CA ARG A 108 7.26 -21.73 44.59
C ARG A 108 7.89 -22.80 45.47
N ARG A 109 9.21 -22.95 45.40
CA ARG A 109 9.95 -23.84 46.31
C ARG A 109 9.78 -23.28 47.74
N PRO A 110 9.43 -24.14 48.71
CA PRO A 110 9.29 -23.74 50.11
C PRO A 110 10.62 -23.26 50.70
#